data_AF-Q5JEA1-F1
#
_entry.id   AF-Q5JEA1-F1
#
_cell.length_a   1.000
_cell.length_b   1.000
_cell.length_c   1.000
_cell.angle_alpha   90.00
_cell.angle_beta   90.00
_cell.angle_gamma   90.00
#
_symmetry.space_group_name_H-M   'P 1'
#
loop_
_entity.id
_entity.type
_entity.pdbx_description
1 polymer ?
#
loop_
_entity_poly.entity_id
_entity_poly.type
_entity_poly.pdbx_seq_one_letter_code
_entity_poly.pdbx_strand_id
1 'polypeptide(L)'
;MQRLRKKPKWVTGLRPRLETLFSERAIGEGLLVGRGTIRGDMVEVTQLKFSGGRVKKPIVEVEGNELRFIYPIKNGESLEGIYYSLMGFLSRV
;
A
#
# COMPACT_ATOMS: atom_id res chain seq x y z
N MET A 1 24.92 -12.39 18.26
CA MET A 1 23.47 -12.72 18.26
C MET A 1 22.74 -11.72 17.37
N GLN A 2 21.84 -12.21 16.51
CA GLN A 2 21.14 -11.46 15.47
C GLN A 2 20.28 -10.31 16.05
N ARG A 3 20.49 -9.08 15.57
CA ARG A 3 19.43 -8.06 15.60
C ARG A 3 18.45 -8.39 14.48
N LEU A 4 17.42 -9.17 14.79
CA LEU A 4 16.24 -9.32 13.92
C LEU A 4 15.67 -7.92 13.67
N ARG A 5 15.98 -7.33 12.51
CA ARG A 5 15.26 -6.16 12.00
C ARG A 5 13.78 -6.57 11.96
N LYS A 6 12.98 -6.06 12.90
CA LYS A 6 11.55 -6.34 12.96
C LYS A 6 10.95 -5.84 11.65
N LYS A 7 10.65 -6.74 10.72
CA LYS A 7 9.80 -6.42 9.56
C LYS A 7 8.48 -5.86 10.10
N PRO A 8 7.95 -4.77 9.54
CA PRO A 8 6.70 -4.21 9.98
C PRO A 8 5.59 -5.24 9.86
N LYS A 9 5.01 -5.65 10.99
CA LYS A 9 3.95 -6.67 11.06
C LYS A 9 2.57 -6.09 10.83
N TRP A 10 2.42 -4.77 10.94
CA TRP A 10 1.13 -4.10 10.97
C TRP A 10 1.07 -2.98 9.93
N VAL A 11 -0.08 -2.86 9.28
CA VAL A 11 -0.38 -1.74 8.36
C VAL A 11 -1.64 -1.07 8.86
N THR A 12 -1.57 0.25 9.09
CA THR A 12 -2.71 1.06 9.52
C THR A 12 -3.01 2.17 8.51
N GLY A 13 -4.20 2.76 8.60
CA GLY A 13 -4.64 3.85 7.73
C GLY A 13 -4.97 3.43 6.29
N LEU A 14 -4.67 2.19 5.89
CA LEU A 14 -4.89 1.69 4.53
C LEU A 14 -6.38 1.51 4.19
N ARG A 15 -7.12 0.78 5.05
CA ARG A 15 -8.54 0.45 4.84
C ARG A 15 -9.43 1.67 4.57
N PRO A 16 -9.50 2.68 5.48
CA PRO A 16 -10.39 3.82 5.26
C PRO A 16 -10.05 4.62 4.00
N ARG A 17 -8.77 4.65 3.60
CA ARG A 17 -8.33 5.32 2.37
C ARG A 17 -8.74 4.57 1.12
N LEU A 18 -8.67 3.24 1.13
CA LEU A 18 -9.21 2.43 0.03
C LEU A 18 -10.72 2.61 -0.08
N GLU A 19 -11.46 2.55 1.02
CA GLU A 19 -12.92 2.75 1.01
C GLU A 19 -13.31 4.13 0.48
N THR A 20 -12.60 5.18 0.89
CA THR A 20 -12.80 6.54 0.35
C THR A 20 -12.57 6.56 -1.16
N LEU A 21 -11.44 6.04 -1.64
CA LEU A 21 -11.11 6.01 -3.07
C LEU A 21 -12.12 5.21 -3.90
N PHE A 22 -12.60 4.07 -3.39
CA PHE A 22 -13.58 3.23 -4.08
C PHE A 22 -15.00 3.82 -4.03
N SER A 23 -15.31 4.64 -3.03
CA SER A 23 -16.61 5.31 -2.92
C SER A 23 -16.71 6.52 -3.84
N GLU A 24 -15.61 7.25 -4.05
CA GLU A 24 -15.57 8.44 -4.90
C GLU A 24 -15.62 8.12 -6.41
N ARG A 25 -15.23 6.90 -6.80
CA ARG A 25 -15.04 6.53 -8.21
C ARG A 25 -14.99 5.02 -8.40
N ALA A 26 -15.55 4.55 -9.53
CA ALA A 26 -15.31 3.20 -10.01
C ALA A 26 -13.82 3.02 -10.32
N ILE A 27 -13.15 2.14 -9.59
CA ILE A 27 -11.72 1.85 -9.77
C ILE A 27 -11.57 0.66 -10.73
N GLY A 28 -11.10 0.94 -11.95
CA GLY A 28 -10.70 -0.08 -12.93
C GLY A 28 -9.21 -0.44 -12.84
N GLU A 29 -8.66 -1.02 -13.91
CA GLU A 29 -7.21 -1.28 -14.01
C GLU A 29 -6.41 0.03 -13.89
N GLY A 30 -5.34 0.01 -13.10
CA GLY A 30 -4.47 1.18 -12.91
C GLY A 30 -3.53 1.00 -11.74
N LEU A 31 -3.18 2.11 -11.08
CA LEU A 31 -2.18 2.13 -10.02
C LEU A 31 -2.72 2.79 -8.75
N LEU A 32 -2.49 2.16 -7.60
CA LEU A 32 -2.51 2.86 -6.32
C LEU A 32 -1.13 3.43 -6.06
N VAL A 33 -1.08 4.74 -5.83
CA VAL A 33 0.13 5.43 -5.43
C VAL A 33 -0.09 5.91 -4.01
N GLY A 34 0.76 5.49 -3.10
CA GLY A 34 0.62 5.80 -1.69
C GLY A 34 1.91 6.26 -1.03
N ARG A 35 1.72 6.91 0.11
CA ARG A 35 2.79 7.32 1.03
C ARG A 35 2.43 6.88 2.44
N GLY A 36 3.44 6.61 3.22
CA GLY A 36 3.30 6.27 4.62
C GLY A 36 4.55 6.53 5.42
N THR A 37 4.45 6.23 6.71
CA THR A 37 5.56 6.34 7.65
C THR A 37 5.75 5.02 8.37
N ILE A 38 7.00 4.58 8.48
CA ILE A 38 7.40 3.42 9.26
C ILE A 38 7.60 3.86 10.70
N ARG A 39 6.86 3.23 11.62
CA ARG A 39 6.92 3.49 13.07
C ARG A 39 7.13 2.17 13.78
N GLY A 40 8.38 1.84 14.08
CA GLY A 40 8.73 0.56 14.71
C GLY A 40 8.39 -0.61 13.79
N ASP A 41 7.43 -1.44 14.19
CA ASP A 41 6.92 -2.58 13.41
C ASP A 41 5.59 -2.29 12.69
N MET A 42 5.25 -1.02 12.50
CA MET A 42 4.03 -0.58 11.83
C MET A 42 4.34 0.31 10.62
N VAL A 43 3.58 0.12 9.54
CA VAL A 43 3.46 1.08 8.44
C VAL A 43 2.14 1.83 8.58
N GLU A 44 2.21 3.14 8.75
CA GLU A 44 1.04 4.02 8.71
C GLU A 44 0.90 4.62 7.31
N VAL A 45 -0.12 4.19 6.55
CA VAL A 45 -0.42 4.78 5.25
C VAL A 45 -1.10 6.13 5.47
N THR A 46 -0.43 7.21 5.09
CA THR A 46 -0.90 8.59 5.31
C THR A 46 -1.58 9.16 4.08
N GLN A 47 -1.18 8.72 2.88
CA GLN A 47 -1.78 9.15 1.61
C GLN A 47 -1.98 7.95 0.69
N LEU A 48 -3.09 7.97 -0.04
CA LEU A 48 -3.38 7.01 -1.09
C LEU A 48 -4.17 7.73 -2.17
N LYS A 49 -3.77 7.51 -3.42
CA LYS A 49 -4.49 8.00 -4.60
C LYS A 49 -4.47 6.95 -5.68
N PHE A 50 -5.43 7.02 -6.58
CA PHE A 50 -5.35 6.28 -7.82
C PHE A 50 -4.66 7.11 -8.90
N SER A 51 -3.88 6.45 -9.74
CA SER A 51 -3.32 6.99 -10.97
C SER A 51 -3.61 6.05 -12.13
N GLY A 52 -3.84 6.61 -13.31
CA GLY A 52 -3.76 5.85 -14.55
C GLY A 52 -2.33 5.37 -14.79
N GLY A 53 -2.19 4.29 -15.55
CA GLY A 53 -0.89 3.71 -15.94
C GLY A 53 -0.78 2.23 -15.61
N ARG A 54 0.38 1.65 -15.90
CA ARG A 54 0.64 0.22 -15.71
C ARG A 54 2.08 -0.02 -15.28
N VAL A 55 2.26 -0.77 -14.21
CA VAL A 55 3.57 -1.31 -13.80
C VAL A 55 3.44 -2.83 -13.73
N LYS A 56 4.50 -3.55 -14.09
CA LYS A 56 4.49 -5.02 -14.08
C LYS A 56 4.46 -5.61 -12.67
N LYS A 57 5.01 -4.89 -11.68
CA LYS A 57 5.15 -5.35 -10.29
C LYS A 57 4.97 -4.17 -9.34
N PRO A 58 4.54 -4.42 -8.08
CA PRO A 58 4.55 -3.41 -7.04
C PRO A 58 5.96 -2.83 -6.84
N ILE A 59 6.03 -1.53 -6.55
CA ILE A 59 7.25 -0.79 -6.27
C ILE A 59 7.13 -0.20 -4.87
N VAL A 60 8.22 -0.25 -4.10
CA VAL A 60 8.34 0.41 -2.82
C VAL A 60 9.71 1.05 -2.70
N GLU A 61 9.72 2.28 -2.18
CA GLU A 61 10.91 3.03 -1.85
C GLU A 61 10.81 3.45 -0.39
N VAL A 62 11.92 3.30 0.34
CA VAL A 62 12.03 3.67 1.75
C VAL A 62 13.20 4.63 1.90
N GLU A 63 12.92 5.79 2.48
CA GLU A 63 13.91 6.82 2.77
C GLU A 63 13.80 7.21 4.24
N GLY A 64 14.73 6.70 5.06
CA GLY A 64 14.62 6.81 6.52
C GLY A 64 13.37 6.11 7.04
N ASN A 65 12.42 6.90 7.58
CA ASN A 65 11.12 6.41 8.05
C ASN A 65 9.99 6.68 7.05
N GLU A 66 10.26 7.33 5.92
CA GLU A 66 9.25 7.54 4.88
C GLU A 66 9.15 6.33 3.97
N LEU A 67 7.92 5.99 3.58
CA LEU A 67 7.60 4.92 2.65
C LEU A 67 6.80 5.50 1.49
N ARG A 68 7.21 5.22 0.27
CA ARG A 68 6.48 5.55 -0.97
C ARG A 68 6.24 4.24 -1.73
N PHE A 69 5.03 4.04 -2.24
CA PHE A 69 4.70 2.81 -2.94
C PHE A 69 3.79 3.02 -4.15
N ILE A 70 3.93 2.11 -5.11
CA ILE A 70 3.08 1.98 -6.28
C ILE A 70 2.60 0.53 -6.34
N TYR A 71 1.29 0.32 -6.36
CA TYR A 71 0.66 -0.99 -6.41
C TYR A 71 -0.27 -1.10 -7.62
N PRO A 72 -0.03 -2.04 -8.56
CA PRO A 72 -0.90 -2.22 -9.71
C PRO A 72 -2.22 -2.89 -9.31
N ILE A 73 -3.33 -2.27 -9.70
CA ILE A 73 -4.67 -2.86 -9.66
C ILE A 73 -4.98 -3.46 -11.03
N LYS A 74 -5.44 -4.71 -11.03
CA LYS A 74 -5.96 -5.41 -12.21
C LYS A 74 -7.48 -5.23 -12.31
N ASN A 75 -7.99 -5.31 -13.53
CA ASN A 75 -9.43 -5.25 -13.76
C ASN A 75 -10.15 -6.39 -13.03
N GLY A 76 -11.28 -6.08 -12.38
CA GLY A 76 -12.08 -7.04 -11.63
C GLY A 76 -11.58 -7.39 -10.23
N GLU A 77 -10.49 -6.76 -9.74
CA GLU A 77 -10.11 -6.91 -8.34
C GLU A 77 -11.11 -6.21 -7.41
N SER A 78 -11.51 -6.92 -6.33
CA SER A 78 -12.36 -6.36 -5.29
C SER A 78 -11.55 -5.51 -4.30
N LEU A 79 -12.23 -4.61 -3.59
CA LEU A 79 -11.62 -3.83 -2.51
C LEU A 79 -10.93 -4.73 -1.48
N GLU A 80 -11.56 -5.84 -1.08
CA GLU A 80 -10.97 -6.81 -0.15
C GLU A 80 -9.68 -7.41 -0.70
N GLY A 81 -9.70 -7.87 -1.96
CA GLY A 81 -8.53 -8.48 -2.60
C GLY A 81 -7.35 -7.51 -2.66
N ILE A 82 -7.63 -6.25 -3.01
CA ILE A 82 -6.63 -5.18 -3.04
C ILE A 82 -6.13 -4.89 -1.63
N TYR A 83 -7.02 -4.77 -0.65
CA TYR A 83 -6.67 -4.49 0.74
C TYR A 83 -5.70 -5.53 1.30
N TYR A 84 -6.05 -6.83 1.22
CA TYR A 84 -5.19 -7.89 1.76
C TYR A 84 -3.87 -8.02 1.01
N SER A 85 -3.88 -7.88 -0.32
CA SER A 85 -2.66 -7.98 -1.12
C SER A 85 -1.71 -6.82 -0.84
N LEU A 86 -2.23 -5.60 -0.76
CA LEU A 86 -1.44 -4.40 -0.45
C LEU A 86 -0.95 -4.40 1.00
N MET A 87 -1.77 -4.85 1.95
CA MET A 87 -1.33 -5.07 3.34
C MET A 87 -0.20 -6.10 3.41
N GLY A 88 -0.33 -7.22 2.70
CA GLY A 88 0.70 -8.26 2.62
C GLY A 88 1.98 -7.78 1.94
N PHE A 89 1.88 -6.87 0.97
CA PHE A 89 3.03 -6.22 0.34
C PHE A 89 3.73 -5.27 1.31
N LEU A 90 2.99 -4.37 1.96
CA LEU A 90 3.55 -3.33 2.85
C LEU A 90 4.13 -3.90 4.15
N SER A 91 3.62 -5.03 4.65
CA SER A 91 4.18 -5.72 5.83
C SER A 91 5.52 -6.44 5.56
N ARG A 92 6.01 -6.42 4.32
CA ARG A 92 7.29 -7.05 3.93
C ARG A 92 8.41 -6.04 3.65
N VAL A 93 8.08 -4.74 3.70
CA VAL A 93 8.98 -3.61 3.46
C VAL A 93 9.94 -3.45 4.62
#